data_AF-A0A660DXV7-F1
#
_entry.id   AF-A0A660DXV7-F1
#
_cell.length_a   1.000
_cell.length_b   1.000
_cell.length_c   1.000
_cell.angle_alpha   90.00
_cell.angle_beta   90.00
_cell.angle_gamma   90.00
#
_symmetry.space_group_name_H-M   'P 1'
#
loop_
_entity.id
_entity.type
_entity.pdbx_description
1 polymer ?
#
loop_
_entity_poly.entity_id
_entity_poly.type
_entity_poly.pdbx_seq_one_letter_code
_entity_poly.pdbx_strand_id
1 'polypeptide(L)'
;MVLKVNVDLAQFNDRTSPVNIKKAQYALMNQAMSDMEKFVPKDQGHLRDSAHIDAAGSHIAYDMPYAKVQFYGMVNGHRIHEYTTPGTSRRWDLKGKSMFMSSWVKAFKEGLK
;
A
#
# COMPACT_ATOMS: atom_id res chain seq x y z
N MET A 1 -33.84 35.20 -8.73
CA MET A 1 -33.11 34.63 -9.88
C MET A 1 -32.64 33.24 -9.47
N VAL A 2 -32.99 32.18 -10.22
CA VAL A 2 -32.66 30.80 -9.84
C VAL A 2 -31.83 30.18 -10.96
N LEU A 3 -30.60 29.76 -10.64
CA LEU A 3 -29.73 29.06 -11.57
C LEU A 3 -30.04 27.55 -11.49
N LYS A 4 -30.51 26.96 -12.59
CA LYS A 4 -30.71 25.51 -12.67
C LYS A 4 -29.46 24.90 -13.31
N VAL A 5 -28.68 24.17 -12.51
CA VAL A 5 -27.48 23.44 -12.97
C VAL A 5 -27.89 22.00 -13.26
N ASN A 6 -27.48 21.48 -14.43
CA ASN A 6 -27.69 20.09 -14.82
C ASN A 6 -26.31 19.46 -15.04
N VAL A 7 -26.01 18.34 -14.37
CA VAL A 7 -24.70 17.69 -14.42
C VAL A 7 -24.87 16.28 -14.97
N ASP A 8 -24.16 15.95 -16.04
CA ASP A 8 -24.06 14.58 -16.55
C ASP A 8 -23.02 13.79 -15.74
N LEU A 9 -23.46 12.69 -15.13
CA LEU A 9 -22.65 11.80 -14.29
C LEU A 9 -22.37 10.45 -14.96
N ALA A 10 -22.78 10.22 -16.22
CA ALA A 10 -22.64 8.92 -16.86
C ALA A 10 -21.19 8.45 -16.90
N GLN A 11 -20.27 9.31 -17.36
CA GLN A 11 -18.84 9.01 -17.40
C GLN A 11 -18.22 8.84 -16.01
N PHE A 12 -18.71 9.59 -15.02
CA PHE A 12 -18.23 9.45 -13.65
C PHE A 12 -18.59 8.06 -13.11
N ASN A 13 -19.85 7.67 -13.23
CA ASN A 13 -20.35 6.37 -12.75
C ASN A 13 -19.65 5.19 -13.43
N ASP A 14 -19.36 5.28 -14.72
CA ASP A 14 -18.61 4.27 -15.46
C ASP A 14 -17.18 4.11 -14.91
N ARG A 15 -16.44 5.22 -14.77
CA ARG A 15 -15.08 5.23 -14.20
C ARG A 15 -15.04 4.78 -12.74
N THR A 16 -16.07 5.07 -11.96
CA THR A 16 -16.18 4.67 -10.55
C THR A 16 -16.98 3.38 -10.36
N SER A 17 -17.16 2.58 -11.42
CA SER A 17 -17.80 1.28 -11.29
C SER A 17 -17.01 0.39 -10.30
N PRO A 18 -17.66 -0.55 -9.59
CA PRO A 18 -16.98 -1.41 -8.63
C PRO A 18 -15.78 -2.18 -9.24
N VAL A 19 -15.85 -2.51 -10.53
CA VAL A 19 -14.78 -3.18 -11.27
C VAL A 19 -13.57 -2.25 -11.45
N ASN A 20 -13.81 -1.03 -11.91
CA ASN A 20 -12.74 -0.04 -12.11
C ASN A 20 -12.11 0.39 -10.78
N ILE A 21 -12.91 0.51 -9.71
CA ILE A 21 -12.39 0.77 -8.37
C ILE A 21 -11.48 -0.37 -7.91
N LYS A 22 -11.86 -1.64 -8.10
CA LYS A 22 -10.99 -2.78 -7.73
C LYS A 22 -9.68 -2.78 -8.51
N LYS A 23 -9.73 -2.51 -9.81
CA LYS A 23 -8.54 -2.38 -10.65
C LYS A 23 -7.63 -1.24 -10.17
N ALA A 24 -8.22 -0.09 -9.84
CA ALA A 24 -7.53 1.06 -9.27
C ALA A 24 -6.89 0.77 -7.90
N GLN A 25 -7.61 0.06 -7.02
CA GLN A 25 -7.08 -0.39 -5.72
C GLN A 25 -5.88 -1.31 -5.91
N TYR A 26 -5.99 -2.29 -6.80
CA TYR A 26 -4.89 -3.21 -7.10
C TYR A 26 -3.67 -2.49 -7.67
N ALA A 27 -3.86 -1.53 -8.60
CA ALA A 27 -2.78 -0.71 -9.14
C ALA A 27 -2.08 0.12 -8.04
N LEU A 28 -2.85 0.73 -7.14
CA LEU A 28 -2.31 1.43 -5.98
C LEU A 28 -1.51 0.48 -5.09
N MET A 29 -2.06 -0.70 -4.75
CA MET A 29 -1.40 -1.65 -3.86
C MET A 29 -0.11 -2.20 -4.46
N ASN A 30 -0.07 -2.48 -5.77
CA ASN A 30 1.16 -2.87 -6.46
C ASN A 30 2.24 -1.78 -6.36
N GLN A 31 1.87 -0.53 -6.63
CA GLN A 31 2.80 0.59 -6.50
C GLN A 31 3.28 0.76 -5.06
N ALA A 32 2.37 0.66 -4.09
CA ALA A 32 2.71 0.76 -2.67
C ALA A 32 3.63 -0.37 -2.22
N MET A 33 3.35 -1.61 -2.61
CA MET A 33 4.18 -2.77 -2.30
C MET A 33 5.61 -2.60 -2.82
N SER A 34 5.75 -2.16 -4.07
CA SER A 34 7.07 -1.90 -4.70
C SER A 34 7.81 -0.74 -4.01
N ASP A 35 7.14 0.38 -3.77
CA ASP A 35 7.75 1.55 -3.13
C ASP A 35 8.19 1.28 -1.69
N MET A 36 7.44 0.44 -0.97
CA MET A 36 7.72 0.07 0.41
C MET A 36 8.85 -0.96 0.54
N GLU A 37 9.14 -1.73 -0.50
CA GLU A 37 10.09 -2.86 -0.45
C GLU A 37 11.44 -2.47 0.16
N LYS A 38 11.97 -1.30 -0.20
CA LYS A 38 13.25 -0.78 0.32
C LYS A 38 13.25 -0.47 1.82
N PHE A 39 12.09 -0.30 2.44
CA PHE A 39 11.94 -0.04 3.87
C PHE A 39 11.66 -1.30 4.68
N VAL A 40 11.28 -2.40 4.03
CA VAL A 40 11.06 -3.69 4.67
C VAL A 40 12.42 -4.27 5.07
N PRO A 41 12.63 -4.70 6.32
CA PRO A 41 13.87 -5.37 6.74
C PRO A 41 14.23 -6.57 5.85
N LYS A 42 15.49 -6.66 5.42
CA LYS A 42 16.05 -7.81 4.69
C LYS A 42 17.34 -8.26 5.35
N ASP A 43 17.24 -9.39 6.03
CA ASP A 43 18.39 -10.07 6.61
C ASP A 43 18.55 -11.42 5.91
N GLN A 44 18.46 -12.53 6.64
CA GLN A 44 18.56 -13.91 6.10
C GLN A 44 17.21 -14.50 5.65
N GLY A 45 16.10 -13.82 5.93
CA GLY A 45 14.75 -14.35 5.71
C GLY A 45 14.06 -13.84 4.45
N HIS A 46 12.95 -14.51 4.09
CA HIS A 46 12.12 -14.22 2.91
C HIS A 46 11.01 -13.20 3.16
N LEU A 47 11.17 -12.29 4.13
CA LEU A 47 10.10 -11.33 4.48
C LEU A 47 9.65 -10.51 3.27
N ARG A 48 10.60 -9.94 2.53
CA ARG A 48 10.30 -9.19 1.30
C ARG A 48 9.67 -10.08 0.24
N ASP A 49 10.23 -11.28 0.06
CA ASP A 49 9.80 -12.21 -0.99
C ASP A 49 8.40 -12.80 -0.71
N SER A 50 7.97 -12.81 0.56
CA SER A 50 6.63 -13.24 0.99
C SER A 50 5.54 -12.18 0.81
N ALA A 51 5.91 -10.97 0.41
CA ALA A 51 4.96 -9.88 0.22
C ALA A 51 4.04 -10.18 -0.96
N HIS A 52 2.74 -10.18 -0.72
CA HIS A 52 1.75 -10.35 -1.78
C HIS A 52 0.49 -9.53 -1.49
N ILE A 53 -0.25 -9.23 -2.55
CA ILE A 53 -1.57 -8.58 -2.45
C ILE A 53 -2.61 -9.68 -2.45
N ASP A 54 -3.59 -9.57 -1.56
CA ASP A 54 -4.70 -10.52 -1.50
C ASP A 54 -5.53 -10.51 -2.79
N ALA A 55 -6.29 -11.58 -3.02
CA ALA A 55 -7.13 -11.70 -4.23
C ALA A 55 -8.16 -10.57 -4.37
N ALA A 56 -8.54 -9.93 -3.26
CA ALA A 56 -9.46 -8.79 -3.27
C ALA A 56 -8.78 -7.44 -3.56
N GLY A 57 -7.44 -7.37 -3.58
CA GLY A 57 -6.70 -6.12 -3.79
C GLY A 57 -6.85 -5.13 -2.64
N SER A 58 -7.19 -5.62 -1.45
CA SER A 58 -7.54 -4.83 -0.28
C SER A 58 -6.37 -4.59 0.67
N HIS A 59 -5.43 -5.53 0.76
CA HIS A 59 -4.29 -5.43 1.69
C HIS A 59 -3.04 -6.11 1.13
N ILE A 60 -1.88 -5.66 1.62
CA ILE A 60 -0.58 -6.30 1.38
C ILE A 60 -0.26 -7.18 2.59
N ALA A 61 -0.10 -8.48 2.35
CA ALA A 61 0.23 -9.47 3.36
C ALA A 61 1.72 -9.80 3.34
N TYR A 62 2.25 -10.17 4.50
CA TYR A 62 3.60 -10.68 4.70
C TYR A 62 3.51 -11.96 5.53
N ASP A 63 3.80 -13.11 4.93
CA ASP A 63 3.44 -14.42 5.50
C ASP A 63 4.43 -14.98 6.52
N MET A 64 5.56 -14.31 6.72
CA MET A 64 6.58 -14.78 7.64
C MET A 64 6.12 -14.67 9.11
N PRO A 65 6.38 -15.66 9.98
CA PRO A 65 5.91 -15.65 11.37
C PRO A 65 6.50 -14.48 12.18
N TYR A 66 7.67 -13.99 11.79
CA TYR A 66 8.33 -12.83 12.38
C TYR A 66 7.93 -11.48 11.73
N ALA A 67 7.08 -11.47 10.69
CA ALA A 67 6.68 -10.25 9.98
C ALA A 67 6.01 -9.24 10.92
N LYS A 68 5.10 -9.69 11.77
CA LYS A 68 4.41 -8.85 12.76
C LYS A 68 5.38 -8.18 13.73
N VAL A 69 6.30 -8.99 14.26
CA VAL A 69 7.34 -8.54 15.20
C VAL A 69 8.22 -7.47 14.56
N GLN A 70 8.65 -7.68 13.32
CA GLN A 70 9.46 -6.72 12.57
C GLN A 70 8.68 -5.45 12.20
N PHE A 71 7.41 -5.60 11.80
CA PHE A 71 6.53 -4.49 11.44
C PHE A 71 6.28 -3.54 12.61
N TYR A 72 5.98 -4.08 13.79
CA TYR A 72 5.80 -3.26 14.99
C TYR A 72 7.13 -2.86 15.64
N GLY A 73 8.21 -3.59 15.37
CA GLY A 73 9.51 -3.36 15.98
C GLY A 73 9.55 -3.75 17.46
N MET A 74 8.84 -4.81 17.85
CA MET A 74 8.64 -5.22 19.25
C MET A 74 8.78 -6.75 19.38
N VAL A 75 9.76 -7.21 20.16
CA VAL A 75 10.01 -8.62 20.49
C VAL A 75 9.91 -8.79 22.00
N ASN A 76 9.01 -9.65 22.49
CA ASN A 76 8.88 -9.95 23.93
C ASN A 76 8.79 -8.70 24.84
N GLY A 77 8.14 -7.62 24.37
CA GLY A 77 8.02 -6.35 25.11
C GLY A 77 9.21 -5.40 24.99
N HIS A 78 10.28 -5.82 24.30
CA HIS A 78 11.45 -4.98 24.02
C HIS A 78 11.39 -4.41 22.61
N ARG A 79 11.84 -3.16 22.47
CA ARG A 79 11.89 -2.46 21.20
C ARG A 79 13.11 -2.90 20.39
N ILE A 80 12.91 -3.14 19.10
CA ILE A 80 14.00 -3.30 18.14
C ILE A 80 14.58 -1.90 17.87
N HIS A 81 15.85 -1.70 18.25
CA HIS A 81 16.58 -0.44 18.05
C HIS A 81 17.43 -0.47 16.77
N GLU A 82 17.97 -1.64 16.44
CA GLU A 82 18.89 -1.82 15.34
C GLU A 82 18.28 -2.78 14.32
N TYR A 83 18.12 -2.30 13.09
CA TYR A 83 17.74 -3.12 11.96
C TYR A 83 19.01 -3.45 11.17
N THR A 84 19.19 -4.73 10.83
CA THR A 84 20.38 -5.22 10.10
C THR A 84 20.55 -4.53 8.75
N THR A 85 19.44 -4.11 8.12
CA THR A 85 19.46 -3.40 6.82
C THR A 85 19.34 -1.88 7.01
N PRO A 86 20.34 -1.09 6.57
CA PRO A 86 20.25 0.36 6.58
C PRO A 86 19.02 0.88 5.82
N GLY A 87 18.38 1.91 6.35
CA GLY A 87 17.20 2.54 5.73
C GLY A 87 15.87 1.81 5.97
N THR A 88 15.89 0.62 6.58
CA THR A 88 14.68 -0.11 6.99
C THR A 88 14.19 0.35 8.36
N SER A 89 12.91 0.16 8.64
CA SER A 89 12.32 0.57 9.91
C SER A 89 11.04 -0.21 10.22
N ARG A 90 10.66 -0.21 11.50
CA ARG A 90 9.26 -0.46 11.90
C ARG A 90 8.32 0.43 11.10
N ARG A 91 7.09 -0.02 10.93
CA ARG A 91 6.02 0.75 10.28
C ARG A 91 6.46 1.32 8.94
N TRP A 92 7.03 0.45 8.10
CA TRP A 92 7.41 0.81 6.74
C TRP A 92 6.23 1.32 5.91
N ASP A 93 4.99 0.96 6.29
CA ASP A 93 3.75 1.52 5.77
C ASP A 93 3.66 3.05 5.97
N LEU A 94 4.00 3.53 7.17
CA LEU A 94 3.97 4.97 7.48
C LEU A 94 5.07 5.71 6.75
N LYS A 95 6.26 5.10 6.66
CA LYS A 95 7.40 5.67 5.92
C LYS A 95 7.08 5.77 4.43
N GLY A 96 6.60 4.68 3.83
CA GLY A 96 6.14 4.65 2.44
C GLY A 96 5.05 5.68 2.18
N LYS A 97 4.02 5.71 3.03
CA LYS A 97 2.94 6.71 2.94
C LYS A 97 3.45 8.14 2.96
N SER A 98 4.38 8.46 3.86
CA SER A 98 4.92 9.82 3.98
C SER A 98 5.68 10.28 2.71
N MET A 99 6.27 9.33 1.97
CA MET A 99 7.12 9.64 0.81
C MET A 99 6.40 9.49 -0.53
N PHE A 100 5.45 8.57 -0.64
CA PHE A 100 4.93 8.09 -1.92
C PHE A 100 3.41 8.18 -2.07
N MET A 101 2.68 8.74 -1.10
CA MET A 101 1.21 8.85 -1.20
C MET A 101 0.74 9.53 -2.49
N SER A 102 1.46 10.53 -2.99
CA SER A 102 1.15 11.18 -4.26
C SER A 102 1.24 10.21 -5.45
N SER A 103 2.26 9.34 -5.48
CA SER A 103 2.43 8.27 -6.47
C SER A 103 1.28 7.25 -6.38
N TRP A 104 0.90 6.86 -5.16
CA TRP A 104 -0.17 5.89 -4.92
C TRP A 104 -1.54 6.42 -5.37
N VAL A 105 -1.83 7.70 -5.09
CA VAL A 105 -3.04 8.38 -5.60
C VAL A 105 -3.02 8.46 -7.13
N LYS A 106 -1.86 8.69 -7.74
CA LYS A 106 -1.73 8.71 -9.19
C LYS A 106 -2.02 7.32 -9.80
N ALA A 107 -1.40 6.27 -9.27
CA ALA A 107 -1.63 4.89 -9.70
C ALA A 107 -3.11 4.50 -9.59
N PHE A 108 -3.78 4.89 -8.50
CA PHE A 108 -5.22 4.71 -8.34
C PHE A 108 -6.02 5.40 -9.45
N LYS A 109 -5.76 6.70 -9.70
CA LYS A 109 -6.46 7.47 -10.72
C LYS A 109 -6.26 6.92 -12.13
N GLU A 110 -5.07 6.38 -12.41
CA GLU A 110 -4.77 5.74 -13.69
C GLU A 110 -5.49 4.40 -13.84
N GLY A 111 -5.69 3.66 -12.74
CA GLY A 111 -6.43 2.40 -12.75
C GLY A 111 -7.96 2.54 -12.84
N LEU A 112 -8.53 3.73 -12.64
CA LEU A 112 -9.96 4.03 -12.85
C LEU A 112 -10.34 4.13 -14.35
N LYS A 113 -9.37 3.95 -15.25
CA LYS A 113 -9.53 4.02 -16.70
C LYS A 113 -9.66 2.64 -17.34
#